data_AF-A0A7X7PGJ5-F1
#
_entry.id   AF-A0A7X7PGJ5-F1
#
_cell.length_a   1.000
_cell.length_b   1.000
_cell.length_c   1.000
_cell.angle_alpha   90.00
_cell.angle_beta   90.00
_cell.angle_gamma   90.00
#
_symmetry.space_group_name_H-M   'P 1'
#
loop_
_entity.id
_entity.type
_entity.pdbx_description
1 polymer ?
#
loop_
_entity_poly.entity_id
_entity_poly.type
_entity_poly.pdbx_seq_one_letter_code
_entity_poly.pdbx_strand_id
1 'polypeptide(L)' 'MTSIFETALGADFDRLHPMMQRRFGVGLDAGEACVGRGVMTSIRRGPWWTIPFLQIGRLRNILIPDVATDVPFIIENFP' A
#
# COMPACT_ATOMS: atom_id res chain seq x y z
N MET A 1 -18.28 4.57 -10.03
CA MET A 1 -17.32 5.23 -10.95
C MET A 1 -16.35 4.20 -11.48
N THR A 2 -15.93 4.33 -12.74
CA THR A 2 -14.85 3.53 -13.36
C THR A 2 -13.54 3.76 -12.60
N SER A 3 -12.80 2.69 -12.30
CA SER A 3 -11.52 2.84 -11.58
C SER A 3 -10.49 3.59 -12.43
N ILE A 4 -9.46 4.17 -11.81
CA ILE A 4 -8.36 4.82 -12.57
C ILE A 4 -7.64 3.82 -13.50
N PHE A 5 -7.56 2.54 -13.10
CA PHE A 5 -6.93 1.49 -13.88
C PHE A 5 -7.79 1.09 -15.08
N GLU A 6 -9.09 0.94 -14.86
CA GLU A 6 -10.05 0.67 -15.94
C GLU A 6 -10.12 1.87 -16.91
N THR A 7 -10.04 3.09 -16.40
CA THR A 7 -9.95 4.31 -17.22
C THR A 7 -8.67 4.35 -18.06
N ALA A 8 -7.52 3.99 -17.47
CA ALA A 8 -6.23 4.02 -18.16
C ALA A 8 -6.05 2.87 -19.17
N LEU A 9 -6.60 1.69 -18.88
CA LEU A 9 -6.47 0.50 -19.72
C LEU A 9 -7.60 0.39 -20.76
N GLY A 10 -8.76 1.00 -20.51
CA GLY A 10 -9.93 0.90 -21.38
C GLY A 10 -10.31 -0.56 -21.62
N ALA A 11 -10.53 -0.92 -22.89
CA ALA A 11 -10.95 -2.27 -23.29
C ALA A 11 -9.93 -3.38 -22.96
N ASP A 12 -8.64 -3.05 -22.76
CA ASP A 12 -7.65 -4.05 -22.37
C ASP A 12 -7.80 -4.51 -20.91
N PHE A 13 -8.57 -3.79 -20.10
CA PHE A 13 -8.86 -4.17 -18.73
C PHE A 13 -9.55 -5.55 -18.64
N ASP A 14 -10.49 -5.82 -19.55
CA ASP A 14 -11.23 -7.10 -19.60
C ASP A 14 -10.34 -8.30 -19.95
N ARG A 15 -9.13 -8.05 -20.44
CA ARG A 15 -8.13 -9.08 -20.75
C ARG A 15 -7.29 -9.47 -19.54
N LEU A 16 -7.34 -8.70 -18.46
CA LEU A 16 -6.65 -9.03 -17.22
C LEU A 16 -7.23 -10.30 -16.59
N HIS A 17 -6.43 -11.00 -15.80
CA HIS A 17 -6.93 -12.13 -15.00
C HIS A 17 -8.08 -11.66 -14.08
N PRO A 18 -9.14 -12.47 -13.83
CA PRO A 18 -10.30 -12.03 -13.03
C PRO A 18 -9.96 -11.47 -11.65
N MET A 19 -8.94 -11.99 -10.97
CA MET A 19 -8.47 -11.42 -9.69
C MET A 19 -7.76 -10.07 -9.83
N MET A 20 -7.15 -9.80 -10.98
CA MET A 20 -6.58 -8.48 -11.28
C MET A 20 -7.70 -7.48 -11.59
N GLN A 21 -8.71 -7.89 -12.37
CA GLN A 21 -9.90 -7.08 -12.61
C GLN A 21 -10.59 -6.73 -11.29
N ARG A 22 -10.78 -7.72 -10.39
CA ARG A 22 -11.34 -7.47 -9.06
C ARG A 22 -10.48 -6.52 -8.23
N ARG A 23 -9.16 -6.71 -8.19
CA ARG A 23 -8.24 -5.88 -7.40
C ARG A 23 -8.16 -4.42 -7.89
N PHE A 24 -8.21 -4.22 -9.20
CA PHE A 24 -8.02 -2.90 -9.82
C PHE A 24 -9.33 -2.24 -10.25
N GLY A 25 -10.44 -2.97 -10.29
CA GLY A 25 -11.77 -2.47 -10.60
C GLY A 25 -12.50 -1.88 -9.39
N VAL A 26 -11.91 -1.98 -8.19
CA VAL A 26 -12.48 -1.38 -6.97
C VAL A 26 -12.46 0.15 -7.11
N GLY A 27 -13.62 0.74 -7.38
CA GLY A 27 -13.87 2.17 -7.21
C GLY A 27 -14.33 2.47 -5.79
N LEU A 28 -14.27 3.74 -5.38
CA LEU A 28 -14.75 4.22 -4.07
C LEU A 28 -16.23 3.85 -3.81
N ASP A 29 -17.02 3.58 -4.86
CA ASP A 29 -18.43 3.21 -4.73
C ASP A 29 -18.68 1.69 -4.56
N ALA A 30 -17.64 0.86 -4.72
CA ALA A 30 -17.81 -0.61 -4.78
C ALA A 30 -18.10 -1.24 -3.41
N GLY A 31 -17.89 -0.52 -2.30
CA GLY A 31 -18.13 -1.02 -0.94
C GLY A 31 -17.23 -2.19 -0.52
N GLU A 32 -16.23 -2.56 -1.32
CA GLU A 32 -15.28 -3.63 -1.03
C GLU A 32 -13.98 -3.07 -0.44
N ALA A 33 -13.54 -3.62 0.69
CA ALA A 33 -12.26 -3.30 1.30
C ALA A 33 -11.21 -4.36 0.97
N CYS A 34 -10.00 -3.93 0.64
CA CYS A 34 -8.86 -4.83 0.48
C CYS A 34 -8.01 -4.84 1.76
N VAL A 35 -8.01 -5.98 2.47
CA VAL A 35 -7.20 -6.18 3.68
C VAL A 35 -6.11 -7.22 3.42
N GLY A 36 -4.86 -6.76 3.35
CA GLY A 36 -3.68 -7.61 3.27
C GLY A 36 -3.00 -7.74 4.63
N ARG A 37 -2.48 -8.93 4.95
CA ARG A 37 -1.62 -9.16 6.12
C ARG A 37 -0.29 -9.72 5.68
N GLY A 38 0.77 -9.33 6.36
CA GLY A 38 2.11 -9.83 6.06
C GLY A 38 3.08 -9.60 7.20
N VAL A 39 4.28 -10.14 7.03
CA VAL A 39 5.41 -9.92 7.93
C VAL A 39 6.54 -9.33 7.11
N MET A 40 7.01 -8.14 7.49
CA MET A 40 8.17 -7.52 6.91
C MET A 40 9.42 -8.10 7.57
N THR A 41 10.28 -8.75 6.78
CA THR A 41 11.45 -9.47 7.28
C THR A 41 12.42 -8.58 8.03
N SER A 42 12.70 -7.37 7.53
CA SER A 42 13.62 -6.45 8.20
C SER A 42 13.36 -4.99 7.85
N ILE A 43 13.45 -4.13 8.86
CA ILE A 43 13.56 -2.67 8.73
C ILE A 43 15.01 -2.29 9.02
N ARG A 44 15.67 -1.63 8.07
CA ARG A 44 17.02 -1.11 8.22
C ARG A 44 16.99 0.40 8.06
N ARG A 45 17.81 1.10 8.83
CA ARG A 45 17.98 2.56 8.73
C ARG A 45 19.43 2.90 8.40
N GLY A 46 19.61 4.11 7.89
CA GLY A 46 20.93 4.70 7.68
C GLY A 46 21.64 5.09 8.99
N PRO A 47 22.74 5.84 8.88
CA PRO A 47 23.52 6.29 10.04
C PRO A 47 22.69 6.96 11.13
N TRP A 48 23.18 6.94 12.38
CA TRP A 48 22.44 7.50 13.53
C TRP A 48 22.04 8.99 13.36
N TRP A 49 22.82 9.77 12.61
CA TRP A 49 22.54 11.19 12.37
C TRP A 49 21.32 11.42 11.47
N THR A 50 20.79 10.40 10.79
CA THR A 50 19.54 10.54 10.01
C THR A 50 18.28 10.48 10.88
N ILE A 51 18.39 9.97 12.12
CA ILE A 51 17.24 9.75 13.02
C ILE A 51 16.38 11.02 13.20
N PRO A 52 16.93 12.23 13.43
CA PRO A 52 16.12 13.44 13.56
C PRO A 52 15.22 13.69 12.33
N PHE A 53 15.74 13.50 11.12
CA PHE A 53 14.96 13.64 9.89
C PHE A 53 13.87 12.56 9.77
N LEU A 54 14.19 11.31 10.15
CA LEU A 54 13.22 10.23 10.19
C LEU A 54 12.09 10.51 11.20
N GLN A 55 12.41 11.08 12.36
CA GLN A 55 11.41 11.46 13.37
C GLN A 55 10.49 12.58 12.88
N ILE A 56 11.02 13.54 12.11
CA ILE A 56 10.17 14.58 11.48
C ILE A 56 9.23 13.95 10.45
N GLY A 57 9.72 13.06 9.59
CA GLY A 57 8.88 12.37 8.60
C GLY A 57 7.85 11.43 9.22
N ARG A 58 8.15 10.86 10.40
CA ARG A 58 7.21 10.04 11.19
C ARG A 58 5.97 10.83 11.57
N LEU A 59 6.07 12.14 11.85
CA LEU A 59 4.92 12.98 12.20
C LEU A 59 3.84 13.00 11.11
N ARG A 60 4.19 12.69 9.86
CA ARG A 60 3.25 12.58 8.74
C ARG A 60 2.98 11.14 8.31
N ASN A 61 3.42 10.14 9.07
CA ASN A 61 3.36 8.72 8.71
C ASN A 61 4.08 8.38 7.39
N ILE A 62 5.13 9.14 7.03
CA ILE A 62 5.87 8.93 5.78
C ILE A 62 7.12 8.05 6.01
N LEU A 63 7.73 8.14 7.21
CA LEU A 63 8.99 7.49 7.53
C LEU A 63 8.91 6.67 8.82
N ILE A 64 9.72 5.62 8.90
CA ILE A 64 9.85 4.73 10.07
C ILE A 64 11.29 4.87 10.60
N PRO A 65 11.51 5.44 11.80
CA PRO A 65 12.85 5.63 12.36
C PRO A 65 13.45 4.36 12.98
N ASP A 66 12.64 3.32 13.15
CA ASP A 66 12.99 2.12 13.89
C ASP A 66 13.77 1.09 13.06
N VAL A 67 14.43 0.15 13.76
CA VAL A 67 15.08 -1.03 13.18
C VAL A 67 14.47 -2.24 13.85
N ALA A 68 14.04 -3.20 13.06
CA ALA A 68 13.35 -4.38 13.56
C ALA A 68 13.44 -5.52 12.54
N THR A 69 13.13 -6.73 13.01
CA THR A 69 12.99 -7.93 12.19
C THR A 69 11.63 -8.57 12.44
N ASP A 70 11.10 -9.26 11.44
CA ASP A 70 9.82 -9.98 11.50
C ASP A 70 8.64 -9.12 11.99
N VAL A 71 8.49 -7.93 11.39
CA VAL A 71 7.48 -6.95 11.79
C VAL A 71 6.13 -7.27 11.14
N PRO A 72 5.09 -7.63 11.90
CA PRO A 72 3.76 -7.85 11.34
C PRO A 72 3.16 -6.53 10.86
N PHE A 73 2.48 -6.56 9.71
CA PHE A 73 1.76 -5.40 9.18
C PHE A 73 0.41 -5.79 8.58
N ILE A 74 -0.49 -4.82 8.52
CA ILE A 74 -1.78 -4.90 7.85
C ILE A 74 -1.85 -3.74 6.86
N ILE A 75 -2.27 -4.01 5.63
CA ILE A 75 -2.61 -2.99 4.65
C ILE A 75 -4.12 -3.03 4.51
N GLU A 76 -4.76 -1.91 4.81
CA GLU A 76 -6.20 -1.75 4.66
C GLU A 76 -6.46 -0.65 3.64
N ASN A 77 -7.14 -1.01 2.57
CA ASN A 77 -7.63 -0.06 1.58
C ASN A 77 -9.16 -0.12 1.61
N PHE A 78 -9.74 0.86 2.28
CA PHE A 78 -11.18 1.07 2.37
C PHE A 78 -11.60 2.11 1.33
N PRO A 79 -12.82 1.99 0.77
CA PRO A 79 -13.42 3.04 -0.05
C PRO A 79 -13.62 4.35 0.74
#